data_AF-A0A919R7F1-F1
#
_entry.id   AF-A0A919R7F1-F1
#
_cell.length_a   1.000
_cell.length_b   1.000
_cell.length_c   1.000
_cell.angle_alpha   90.00
_cell.angle_beta   90.00
_cell.angle_gamma   90.00
#
_symmetry.space_group_name_H-M   'P 1'
#
loop_
_entity.id
_entity.type
_entity.pdbx_description
1 polymer ?
#
loop_
_entity_poly.entity_id
_entity_poly.type
_entity_poly.pdbx_seq_one_letter_code
_entity_poly.pdbx_strand_id
1 'polypeptide(L)' 'MVKRKELLDRMARLALEFGFEFSKSPDVHGGSHDKWYVGGEAVIVPRHNEINELTAKRILRVWEALLDETARREEGHGQ' A
#
# COMPACT_ATOMS: atom_id res chain seq x y z
N MET A 1 -16.75 -4.65 -8.39
CA MET A 1 -16.30 -3.46 -7.60
C MET A 1 -15.64 -3.93 -6.31
N VAL A 2 -14.63 -3.23 -5.81
CA VAL A 2 -13.91 -3.60 -4.57
C VAL A 2 -14.18 -2.57 -3.49
N LYS A 3 -14.57 -3.02 -2.29
CA LYS A 3 -14.70 -2.10 -1.16
C LYS A 3 -13.33 -1.59 -0.75
N ARG A 4 -13.21 -0.29 -0.47
CA ARG A 4 -11.96 0.30 0.01
C ARG A 4 -11.36 -0.45 1.20
N LYS A 5 -12.20 -0.85 2.16
CA LYS A 5 -11.78 -1.67 3.32
C LYS A 5 -11.12 -2.98 2.90
N GLU A 6 -11.63 -3.63 1.85
CA GLU A 6 -11.07 -4.89 1.34
C GLU A 6 -9.71 -4.65 0.66
N LEU A 7 -9.57 -3.56 -0.09
CA LEU A 7 -8.28 -3.16 -0.66
C LEU A 7 -7.23 -2.91 0.44
N LEU A 8 -7.60 -2.18 1.50
CA LEU A 8 -6.71 -1.92 2.63
C LEU A 8 -6.34 -3.19 3.39
N ASP A 9 -7.26 -4.16 3.51
CA ASP A 9 -6.95 -5.44 4.14
C ASP A 9 -5.93 -6.25 3.32
N ARG A 10 -6.07 -6.24 1.99
CA ARG A 10 -5.11 -6.88 1.08
C ARG A 10 -3.73 -6.20 1.14
N MET A 11 -3.69 -4.87 1.18
CA MET A 11 -2.44 -4.12 1.35
C MET A 11 -1.73 -4.46 2.67
N ALA A 12 -2.50 -4.56 3.76
CA ALA A 12 -1.98 -4.94 5.07
C ALA A 12 -1.38 -6.35 5.09
N ARG A 13 -2.04 -7.31 4.44
CA ARG A 13 -1.52 -8.68 4.31
C ARG A 13 -0.22 -8.72 3.54
N LEU A 14 -0.16 -8.07 2.38
CA LEU A 14 1.07 -7.99 1.59
C LEU A 14 2.19 -7.38 2.44
N ALA A 15 1.96 -6.25 3.09
CA ALA A 15 2.99 -5.63 3.91
C ALA A 15 3.52 -6.58 5.00
N LEU A 16 2.63 -7.31 5.69
CA LEU A 16 3.01 -8.31 6.67
C LEU A 16 3.83 -9.47 6.06
N GLU A 17 3.48 -9.93 4.85
CA GLU A 17 4.22 -10.98 4.13
C GLU A 17 5.66 -10.54 3.79
N PHE A 18 5.86 -9.24 3.52
CA PHE A 18 7.18 -8.64 3.31
C PHE A 18 7.86 -8.18 4.61
N GLY A 19 7.23 -8.37 5.78
CA GLY A 19 7.80 -8.00 7.07
C GLY A 19 7.66 -6.52 7.46
N PHE A 20 6.82 -5.75 6.75
CA PHE A 20 6.56 -4.34 7.03
C PHE A 20 5.34 -4.13 7.92
N GLU A 21 5.44 -3.18 8.85
CA GLU A 21 4.29 -2.71 9.62
C GLU A 21 3.38 -1.84 8.73
N PHE A 22 2.12 -2.23 8.58
CA PHE A 22 1.13 -1.48 7.82
C PHE A 22 -0.03 -1.02 8.70
N SER A 23 -0.13 0.29 8.88
CA SER A 23 -1.28 0.90 9.53
C SER A 23 -2.43 1.07 8.53
N LYS A 24 -3.64 0.66 8.95
CA LYS A 24 -4.87 0.95 8.19
C LYS A 24 -5.26 2.43 8.22
N SER A 25 -4.50 3.25 8.95
CA SER A 25 -4.53 4.71 8.91
C SER A 25 -3.56 5.21 7.84
N PRO A 26 -3.97 6.12 6.94
CA PRO A 26 -3.06 6.70 5.97
C PRO A 26 -2.08 7.66 6.66
N ASP A 27 -0.90 7.78 6.06
CA ASP A 27 0.21 8.60 6.58
C ASP A 27 -0.05 10.10 6.33
N VAL A 28 -0.63 10.40 5.17
CA VAL A 28 -1.01 11.77 4.77
C VAL A 28 -2.44 11.80 4.29
N HIS A 29 -3.23 12.67 4.92
CA HIS A 29 -4.57 13.03 4.48
C HIS A 29 -4.51 14.23 3.53
N GLY A 30 -4.98 14.08 2.29
CA GLY A 30 -5.00 15.17 1.30
C GLY A 30 -6.21 15.11 0.37
N GLY A 31 -7.26 15.89 0.69
CA GLY A 31 -8.43 16.06 -0.18
C GLY A 31 -9.13 14.73 -0.52
N SER A 32 -9.16 14.37 -1.81
CA SER A 32 -9.89 13.20 -2.34
C SER A 32 -9.11 11.87 -2.24
N HIS A 33 -7.84 11.89 -1.86
CA HIS A 33 -6.98 10.70 -1.85
C HIS A 33 -6.19 10.58 -0.56
N ASP A 34 -5.95 9.33 -0.15
CA ASP A 34 -5.14 8.97 1.00
C ASP A 34 -3.80 8.39 0.49
N LYS A 35 -2.69 8.63 1.21
CA LYS A 35 -1.35 8.14 0.85
C LYS A 35 -0.81 7.20 1.91
N TRP A 36 -0.22 6.08 1.48
CA TRP A 36 0.52 5.14 2.34
C TRP A 36 1.96 5.08 1.87
N TYR A 37 2.89 5.30 2.79
CA TYR A 37 4.31 5.30 2.51
C TYR A 37 4.95 3.98 2.92
N VAL A 38 5.94 3.55 2.15
CA VAL A 38 6.84 2.45 2.48
C VAL A 38 8.19 2.70 1.80
N GLY A 39 9.29 2.55 2.55
CA GLY A 39 10.64 2.70 1.99
C GLY A 39 10.96 4.05 1.34
N GLY A 40 10.23 5.11 1.69
CA GLY A 40 10.38 6.45 1.11
C GLY A 40 9.49 6.75 -0.10
N GLU A 41 8.76 5.76 -0.62
CA GLU A 41 7.77 5.95 -1.69
C GLU A 41 6.34 5.81 -1.17
N ALA A 42 5.35 6.29 -1.94
CA ALA A 42 3.95 6.23 -1.54
C ALA A 42 3.02 5.71 -2.62
N VAL A 43 2.02 4.94 -2.18
CA VAL A 43 0.86 4.58 -3.00
C VAL A 43 -0.34 5.46 -2.65
N ILE A 44 -1.09 5.85 -3.68
CA ILE A 44 -2.29 6.69 -3.57
C ILE A 44 -3.52 5.78 -3.62
N VAL A 45 -4.37 5.84 -2.59
CA VAL A 45 -5.66 5.12 -2.57
C VAL A 45 -6.80 6.13 -2.53
N PRO A 46 -7.79 6.01 -3.43
CA PRO A 46 -8.93 6.91 -3.43
C PRO A 46 -9.85 6.71 -2.22
N ARG A 47 -10.44 7.81 -1.73
CA ARG A 47 -11.22 7.81 -0.48
C ARG A 47 -12.62 7.19 -0.61
N HIS A 48 -13.15 7.06 -1.82
CA HIS A 48 -14.48 6.53 -2.04
C HIS A 48 -14.63 5.08 -1.53
N ASN A 49 -15.85 4.72 -1.12
CA ASN A 49 -16.12 3.41 -0.52
C ASN A 49 -15.91 2.25 -1.49
N GLU A 50 -16.00 2.53 -2.79
CA GLU A 50 -16.02 1.53 -3.84
C GLU A 50 -15.04 1.92 -4.94
N ILE A 51 -14.08 1.03 -5.16
CA ILE A 51 -12.96 1.21 -6.08
C ILE A 51 -13.20 0.26 -7.26
N ASN A 52 -12.92 0.73 -8.46
CA ASN A 52 -12.96 -0.11 -9.65
C ASN A 52 -11.97 -1.28 -9.48
N GLU A 53 -12.36 -2.49 -9.89
CA GLU A 53 -11.50 -3.68 -9.77
C GLU A 53 -10.15 -3.53 -10.48
N LEU A 54 -10.13 -2.86 -11.64
CA LEU A 54 -8.89 -2.59 -12.36
C LEU A 54 -7.99 -1.62 -11.57
N THR A 55 -8.59 -0.58 -10.99
CA THR A 55 -7.87 0.38 -10.13
C THR A 55 -7.32 -0.30 -8.88
N ALA A 56 -8.13 -1.13 -8.21
CA ALA A 56 -7.71 -1.89 -7.03
C ALA A 56 -6.56 -2.85 -7.37
N LYS A 57 -6.64 -3.59 -8.48
CA LYS A 57 -5.56 -4.48 -8.94
C LYS A 57 -4.28 -3.71 -9.24
N ARG A 58 -4.39 -2.52 -9.86
CA ARG A 58 -3.22 -1.67 -10.14
C ARG A 58 -2.58 -1.16 -8.86
N ILE A 59 -3.38 -0.70 -7.88
CA ILE A 59 -2.89 -0.26 -6.58
C ILE A 59 -2.14 -1.39 -5.87
N LEU A 60 -2.70 -2.61 -5.85
CA LEU A 60 -2.05 -3.76 -5.21
C LEU A 60 -0.73 -4.13 -5.88
N ARG A 61 -0.66 -4.13 -7.22
CA ARG A 61 0.60 -4.37 -7.93
C ARG A 61 1.67 -3.33 -7.62
N VAL A 62 1.30 -2.06 -7.59
CA VAL A 62 2.23 -0.98 -7.24
C VAL A 62 2.69 -1.17 -5.79
N TRP A 63 1.77 -1.44 -4.87
CA TRP A 63 2.07 -1.67 -3.46
C TRP A 63 3.03 -2.85 -3.25
N GLU A 64 2.76 -3.99 -3.89
CA GLU A 64 3.64 -5.16 -3.85
C GLU A 64 5.05 -4.85 -4.39
N ALA A 65 5.15 -4.14 -5.52
CA ALA A 65 6.45 -3.74 -6.07
C ALA A 65 7.23 -2.79 -5.13
N LEU A 66 6.53 -1.85 -4.48
CA LEU A 66 7.14 -0.95 -3.50
C LEU A 66 7.64 -1.71 -2.26
N LEU A 67 6.86 -2.69 -1.77
CA LEU A 67 7.25 -3.54 -0.66
C LEU A 67 8.46 -4.41 -0.99
N ASP A 68 8.47 -5.05 -2.16
CA ASP A 68 9.59 -5.86 -2.65
C ASP A 68 10.86 -5.03 -2.84
N GLU A 69 10.75 -3.84 -3.43
CA GLU A 69 11.89 -2.93 -3.56
C GLU A 69 12.40 -2.47 -2.19
N THR A 70 11.50 -2.11 -1.28
CA THR A 70 11.88 -1.70 0.08
C THR A 70 12.53 -2.86 0.85
N ALA A 71 11.98 -4.07 0.76
CA ALA A 71 12.55 -5.26 1.40
C ALA A 71 13.99 -5.47 0.92
N ARG A 72 14.22 -5.42 -0.39
CA ARG A 72 15.58 -5.54 -0.96
C ARG A 72 16.53 -4.42 -0.52
N ARG A 73 16.02 -3.22 -0.28
CA ARG A 73 16.84 -2.09 0.23
C ARG A 73 17.23 -2.29 1.70
N GLU A 74 16.28 -2.69 2.54
CA GLU A 74 16.51 -2.91 3.98
C GLU A 74 17.41 -4.14 4.23
N GLU A 75 17.26 -5.22 3.45
CA GLU A 75 18.13 -6.41 3.51
C GLU A 75 19.59 -6.09 3.09
N GLY A 76 19.81 -4.97 2.40
CA GLY A 76 21.14 -4.46 2.04
C GLY A 76 21.81 -3.61 3.11
N HIS A 77 21.12 -3.26 4.21
CA HIS A 77 21.62 -2.44 5.31
C HIS A 77 22.09 -3.26 6.53
N GLY A 78 22.55 -4.49 6.29
CA GLY A 78 23.27 -5.32 7.25
C GLY A 78 24.67 -5.64 6.73
N GLN A 79 25.59 -4.67 6.80
CA GLN A 79 27.03 -4.89 6.64
C GLN A 79 27.80 -4.18 7.76
#